data_AF-A0A950Q7D8-F1
#
_entry.id   AF-A0A950Q7D8-F1
#
_cell.length_a   1.000
_cell.length_b   1.000
_cell.length_c   1.000
_cell.angle_alpha   90.00
_cell.angle_beta   90.00
_cell.angle_gamma   90.00
#
_symmetry.space_group_name_H-M   'P 1'
#
loop_
_entity.id
_entity.type
_entity.pdbx_description
1 polymer ?
#
loop_
_entity_poly.entity_id
_entity_poly.type
_entity_poly.pdbx_seq_one_letter_code
_entity_poly.pdbx_strand_id
1 'polypeptide(L)'
;MMHAVLMAALLTGNAANASHGRYTGSPDLTLTTQMVVAGGGPSNFSSYKLFSDMAGSHAAAEGRSLAARFGAYSVAQFFTTFDQFVHLAAVQLGSQHVQLPKVEPLSGVLLAQELYRAGIMPDHRYDVGYMLEHLLSRPMHVALMNAVNNDPAFGPAKNARFHVILTAAMQDLHHLYGS
;
A
#
# COMPACT_ATOMS: atom_id res chain seq x y z
N MET A 1 -54.01 8.84 17.61
CA MET A 1 -52.71 9.51 17.33
C MET A 1 -51.64 8.42 17.34
N MET A 2 -51.37 7.80 16.18
CA MET A 2 -50.11 7.87 15.41
C MET A 2 -48.93 7.26 16.19
N HIS A 3 -48.62 5.97 16.02
CA HIS A 3 -47.69 5.41 15.01
C HIS A 3 -46.28 6.01 15.04
N ALA A 4 -45.31 5.20 15.48
CA ALA A 4 -43.96 5.18 14.91
C ALA A 4 -43.27 3.85 15.26
N VAL A 5 -43.47 2.85 14.40
CA VAL A 5 -42.51 1.77 14.14
C VAL A 5 -41.54 2.33 13.10
N LEU A 6 -40.24 2.27 13.35
CA LEU A 6 -39.19 2.37 12.33
C LEU A 6 -37.97 1.58 12.85
N MET A 7 -37.75 0.32 12.45
CA MET A 7 -37.12 -0.16 11.22
C MET A 7 -35.70 0.39 10.94
N ALA A 8 -34.76 -0.56 10.99
CA ALA A 8 -33.56 -0.73 10.16
C ALA A 8 -32.34 0.17 10.47
N ALA A 9 -31.09 -0.29 10.33
CA ALA A 9 -30.61 -1.41 9.53
C ALA A 9 -29.41 -2.13 10.17
N LEU A 10 -29.28 -3.41 9.80
CA LEU A 10 -28.12 -4.23 10.06
C LEU A 10 -26.83 -3.53 9.60
N LEU A 11 -25.84 -3.48 10.48
CA LEU A 11 -24.44 -3.28 10.13
C LEU A 11 -23.90 -4.58 9.51
N THR A 12 -24.42 -4.98 8.35
CA THR A 12 -23.65 -5.80 7.42
C THR A 12 -22.75 -4.86 6.63
N GLY A 13 -21.69 -4.38 7.29
CA GLY A 13 -20.58 -3.78 6.57
C GLY A 13 -19.93 -4.88 5.76
N ASN A 14 -20.23 -4.93 4.46
CA ASN A 14 -19.47 -5.71 3.50
C ASN A 14 -18.01 -5.29 3.63
N ALA A 15 -17.21 -6.08 4.34
CA ALA A 15 -15.75 -6.04 4.29
C ALA A 15 -15.31 -6.62 2.95
N ALA A 16 -15.60 -5.89 1.88
CA ALA A 16 -15.06 -6.08 0.55
C ALA A 16 -14.74 -4.69 0.03
N ASN A 17 -13.53 -4.21 0.34
CA ASN A 17 -12.90 -3.17 -0.45
C ASN A 17 -12.71 -3.75 -1.85
N ALA A 18 -13.76 -3.66 -2.68
CA ALA A 18 -13.68 -3.96 -4.10
C ALA A 18 -12.77 -2.90 -4.71
N SER A 19 -11.62 -3.32 -5.26
CA SER A 19 -10.82 -2.45 -6.10
C SER A 19 -11.73 -1.91 -7.22
N HIS A 20 -11.82 -0.60 -7.33
CA HIS A 20 -12.73 0.03 -8.29
C HIS A 20 -12.19 -0.07 -9.74
N GLY A 21 -10.92 -0.42 -9.90
CA GLY A 21 -10.27 -0.71 -11.18
C GLY A 21 -9.23 -1.82 -11.04
N ARG A 22 -8.87 -2.42 -12.19
CA ARG A 22 -7.84 -3.46 -12.29
C ARG A 22 -6.75 -2.96 -13.23
N TYR A 23 -5.49 -3.06 -12.83
CA TYR A 23 -4.37 -2.78 -13.71
C TYR A 23 -4.08 -4.04 -14.56
N THR A 24 -4.11 -3.88 -15.88
CA THR A 24 -3.87 -4.96 -16.84
C THR A 24 -2.61 -4.73 -17.67
N GLY A 25 -1.84 -3.69 -17.37
CA GLY A 25 -0.57 -3.40 -18.03
C GLY A 25 0.57 -4.29 -17.52
N SER A 26 1.76 -4.09 -18.09
CA SER A 26 2.99 -4.72 -17.61
C SER A 26 3.43 -4.09 -16.29
N PRO A 27 3.97 -4.87 -15.33
CA PRO A 27 4.45 -4.31 -14.08
C PRO A 27 5.60 -3.31 -14.31
N ASP A 28 5.61 -2.21 -13.55
CA ASP A 28 6.73 -1.29 -13.49
C ASP A 28 7.76 -1.78 -12.46
N LEU A 29 8.66 -2.64 -12.95
CA LEU A 29 9.77 -3.15 -12.14
C LEU A 29 10.82 -2.08 -11.83
N THR A 30 10.87 -0.99 -12.59
CA THR A 30 11.75 0.15 -12.29
C THR A 30 11.26 0.86 -11.04
N LEU A 31 9.97 1.25 -11.00
CA LEU A 31 9.37 1.89 -9.83
C LEU A 31 9.33 0.95 -8.62
N THR A 32 9.11 -0.35 -8.84
CA THR A 32 9.26 -1.37 -7.79
C THR A 32 10.67 -1.35 -7.19
N THR A 33 11.70 -1.28 -8.03
CA THR A 33 13.09 -1.20 -7.55
C THR A 33 13.34 0.09 -6.78
N GLN A 34 12.83 1.23 -7.28
CA GLN A 34 12.95 2.52 -6.58
C GLN A 34 12.38 2.44 -5.16
N MET A 35 11.18 1.84 -5.00
CA MET A 35 10.56 1.61 -3.70
C MET A 35 11.45 0.75 -2.79
N VAL A 36 11.99 -0.36 -3.30
CA VAL A 36 12.86 -1.26 -2.53
C VAL A 36 14.15 -0.55 -2.12
N VAL A 37 14.77 0.21 -3.02
CA VAL A 37 16.00 0.97 -2.75
C VAL A 37 15.77 2.05 -1.69
N ALA A 38 14.70 2.84 -1.79
CA ALA A 38 14.35 3.83 -0.77
C ALA A 38 14.10 3.19 0.60
N GLY A 39 13.50 1.98 0.61
CA GLY A 39 13.33 1.15 1.79
C GLY A 39 14.62 0.57 2.39
N GLY A 40 15.78 0.73 1.76
CA GLY A 40 17.07 0.20 2.26
C GLY A 40 17.65 -0.95 1.43
N GLY A 41 17.03 -1.28 0.30
CA GLY A 41 17.47 -2.34 -0.60
C GLY A 41 16.89 -3.71 -0.25
N PRO A 42 17.08 -4.71 -1.13
CA PRO A 42 16.38 -6.01 -1.04
C PRO A 42 16.72 -6.82 0.22
N SER A 43 17.91 -6.65 0.79
CA SER A 43 18.33 -7.39 2.01
C SER A 43 18.01 -6.66 3.32
N ASN A 44 17.72 -5.36 3.28
CA ASN A 44 17.51 -4.53 4.47
C ASN A 44 16.24 -3.66 4.35
N PHE A 45 15.27 -4.13 3.55
CA PHE A 45 14.07 -3.36 3.30
C PHE A 45 13.30 -3.07 4.60
N SER A 46 12.89 -1.83 4.77
CA SER A 46 11.98 -1.37 5.81
C SER A 46 10.99 -0.38 5.22
N SER A 47 9.71 -0.71 5.33
CA SER A 47 8.60 0.17 4.95
C SER A 47 8.57 1.46 5.77
N TYR A 48 9.04 1.42 7.02
CA TYR A 48 9.21 2.64 7.83
C TYR A 48 10.30 3.54 7.26
N LYS A 49 11.43 2.97 6.81
CA LYS A 49 12.48 3.73 6.13
C LYS A 49 11.97 4.32 4.81
N LEU A 50 11.27 3.52 3.99
CA LEU A 50 10.63 3.99 2.76
C LEU A 50 9.67 5.17 3.05
N PHE A 51 8.78 5.02 4.03
CA PHE A 51 7.86 6.08 4.43
C PHE A 51 8.60 7.34 4.89
N SER A 52 9.65 7.19 5.68
CA SER A 52 10.46 8.31 6.17
C SER A 52 11.21 9.01 5.04
N ASP A 53 11.71 8.24 4.07
CA ASP A 53 12.38 8.78 2.88
C ASP A 53 11.42 9.62 2.03
N MET A 54 10.23 9.07 1.73
CA MET A 54 9.19 9.78 0.99
C MET A 54 8.67 11.02 1.72
N ALA A 55 8.43 10.92 3.03
CA ALA A 55 7.91 12.02 3.83
C ALA A 55 8.98 13.05 4.23
N GLY A 56 10.27 12.74 4.11
CA GLY A 56 11.37 13.63 4.46
C GLY A 56 11.22 14.23 5.86
N SER A 57 11.37 15.55 5.98
CA SER A 57 11.20 16.28 7.25
C SER A 57 9.78 16.18 7.85
N HIS A 58 8.78 15.78 7.06
CA HIS A 58 7.39 15.63 7.50
C HIS A 58 7.10 14.25 8.11
N ALA A 59 8.02 13.29 8.02
CA ALA A 59 7.80 11.90 8.46
C ALA A 59 7.22 11.78 9.87
N ALA A 60 7.71 12.58 10.83
CA ALA A 60 7.22 12.56 12.19
C ALA A 60 5.79 13.14 12.32
N ALA A 61 5.44 14.16 11.53
CA ALA A 61 4.10 14.73 11.53
C ALA A 61 3.09 13.78 10.88
N GLU A 62 3.46 13.21 9.73
CA GLU A 62 2.63 12.24 9.01
C GLU A 62 2.41 10.96 9.83
N GLY A 63 3.47 10.45 10.49
CA GLY A 63 3.35 9.30 11.39
C GLY A 63 2.38 9.56 12.55
N ARG A 64 2.38 10.77 13.12
CA ARG A 64 1.41 11.17 14.16
C ARG A 64 -0.01 11.30 13.61
N SER A 65 -0.18 11.87 12.41
CA SER A 65 -1.46 11.98 11.73
C SER A 65 -2.10 10.59 11.53
N LEU A 66 -1.34 9.65 10.98
CA LEU A 66 -1.78 8.25 10.81
C LEU A 66 -2.11 7.60 12.15
N ALA A 67 -1.28 7.79 13.18
CA ALA A 67 -1.52 7.23 14.50
C ALA A 67 -2.77 7.80 15.17
N ALA A 68 -3.10 9.08 14.95
CA ALA A 68 -4.34 9.69 15.44
C ALA A 68 -5.58 9.14 14.72
N ARG A 69 -5.49 8.87 13.41
CA ARG A 69 -6.60 8.35 12.59
C ARG A 69 -6.88 6.86 12.83
N PHE A 70 -5.83 6.05 13.01
CA PHE A 70 -5.95 4.59 12.99
C PHE A 70 -5.49 3.90 14.29
N GLY A 71 -4.86 4.65 15.20
CA GLY A 71 -4.22 4.13 16.41
C GLY A 71 -2.77 3.70 16.18
N ALA A 72 -1.89 3.99 17.14
CA ALA A 72 -0.46 3.71 17.03
C ALA A 72 -0.14 2.21 16.81
N TYR A 73 -0.88 1.31 17.48
CA TYR A 73 -0.73 -0.12 17.28
C TYR A 73 -1.07 -0.55 15.84
N SER A 74 -2.16 -0.01 15.27
CA SER A 74 -2.56 -0.28 13.89
C SER A 74 -1.52 0.19 12.89
N VAL A 75 -0.92 1.36 13.12
CA VAL A 75 0.15 1.90 12.26
C VAL A 75 1.42 1.07 12.36
N ALA A 76 1.80 0.63 13.56
CA ALA A 76 2.93 -0.29 13.72
C ALA A 76 2.70 -1.62 12.97
N GLN A 77 1.49 -2.19 13.10
CA GLN A 77 1.12 -3.40 12.36
C GLN A 77 1.06 -3.19 10.84
N PHE A 78 0.73 -1.98 10.37
CA PHE A 78 0.80 -1.64 8.96
C PHE A 78 2.21 -1.78 8.41
N PHE A 79 3.22 -1.19 9.08
CA PHE A 79 4.62 -1.32 8.65
C PHE A 79 5.09 -2.79 8.67
N THR A 80 4.78 -3.54 9.73
CA THR A 80 5.09 -4.98 9.78
C THR A 80 4.44 -5.77 8.64
N THR A 81 3.19 -5.46 8.29
CA THR A 81 2.48 -6.14 7.20
C THR A 81 3.05 -5.74 5.83
N PHE A 82 3.45 -4.48 5.65
CA PHE A 82 4.10 -4.02 4.43
C PHE A 82 5.47 -4.70 4.24
N ASP A 83 6.28 -4.78 5.29
CA ASP A 83 7.56 -5.50 5.25
C ASP A 83 7.37 -6.96 4.82
N GLN A 84 6.33 -7.63 5.34
CA GLN A 84 5.99 -8.99 4.93
C GLN A 84 5.56 -9.07 3.46
N PHE A 85 4.76 -8.13 2.96
CA PHE A 85 4.39 -8.09 1.54
C PHE A 85 5.62 -7.98 0.64
N VAL A 86 6.58 -7.13 0.99
CA VAL A 86 7.82 -6.97 0.22
C VAL A 86 8.70 -8.21 0.32
N HIS A 87 8.79 -8.84 1.49
CA HIS A 87 9.50 -10.10 1.66
C HIS A 87 8.91 -11.21 0.77
N LEU A 88 7.59 -11.41 0.81
CA LEU A 88 6.91 -12.40 -0.01
C LEU A 88 7.05 -12.11 -1.51
N ALA A 89 6.98 -10.83 -1.90
CA ALA A 89 7.22 -10.42 -3.28
C ALA A 89 8.64 -10.78 -3.74
N ALA A 90 9.65 -10.51 -2.91
CA ALA A 90 11.03 -10.85 -3.21
C ALA A 90 11.25 -12.37 -3.36
N VAL A 91 10.65 -13.18 -2.48
CA VAL A 91 10.69 -14.65 -2.58
C VAL A 91 10.06 -15.13 -3.89
N GLN A 92 8.91 -14.58 -4.25
CA GLN A 92 8.18 -14.97 -5.45
C GLN A 92 8.88 -14.52 -6.75
N LEU A 93 9.44 -13.30 -6.79
CA LEU A 93 10.25 -12.85 -7.92
C LEU A 93 11.51 -13.71 -8.08
N GLY A 94 12.14 -14.09 -6.96
CA GLY A 94 13.29 -15.00 -6.95
C GLY A 94 12.97 -16.38 -7.51
N SER A 95 11.82 -16.97 -7.13
CA SER A 95 11.39 -18.27 -7.64
C SER A 95 11.02 -18.24 -9.14
N GLN A 96 10.64 -17.07 -9.65
CA GLN A 96 10.34 -16.84 -11.07
C GLN A 96 11.58 -16.41 -11.87
N HIS A 97 12.76 -16.33 -11.25
CA HIS A 97 13.99 -15.81 -11.86
C HIS A 97 13.85 -14.40 -12.45
N VAL A 98 12.94 -13.59 -11.90
CA VAL A 98 12.77 -12.19 -12.31
C VAL A 98 13.81 -11.34 -11.60
N GLN A 99 14.64 -10.65 -12.37
CA GLN A 99 15.61 -9.71 -11.84
C GLN A 99 15.01 -8.30 -11.81
N LEU A 100 15.12 -7.63 -10.66
CA LEU A 100 14.83 -6.21 -10.57
C LEU A 100 15.91 -5.43 -11.32
N PRO A 101 15.55 -4.43 -12.15
CA PRO A 101 16.51 -3.60 -12.85
C PRO A 101 17.38 -2.82 -11.86
N LYS A 102 18.57 -2.40 -12.29
CA LYS A 102 19.34 -1.39 -11.54
C LYS A 102 18.75 -0.02 -11.81
N VAL A 103 18.69 0.82 -10.78
CA VAL A 103 18.16 2.18 -10.88
C VAL A 103 19.05 3.16 -10.13
N GLU A 104 19.13 4.40 -10.63
CA GLU A 104 19.59 5.53 -9.84
C GLU A 104 18.47 5.95 -8.89
N PRO A 105 18.71 6.08 -7.57
CA PRO A 105 17.64 6.36 -6.61
C PRO A 105 16.94 7.70 -6.91
N LEU A 106 15.61 7.66 -6.98
CA LEU A 106 14.80 8.89 -6.94
C LEU A 106 14.93 9.56 -5.56
N SER A 107 14.77 10.88 -5.53
CA SER A 107 14.48 11.57 -4.28
C SER A 107 13.15 11.07 -3.70
N GLY A 108 13.01 11.04 -2.38
CA GLY A 108 11.77 10.61 -1.72
C GLY A 108 10.52 11.36 -2.20
N VAL A 109 10.61 12.66 -2.49
CA VAL A 109 9.49 13.46 -3.03
C VAL A 109 9.04 12.95 -4.40
N LEU A 110 9.98 12.79 -5.34
CA LEU A 110 9.67 12.23 -6.67
C LEU A 110 9.13 10.80 -6.56
N LEU A 111 9.70 9.96 -5.68
CA LEU A 111 9.18 8.61 -5.46
C LEU A 111 7.74 8.62 -4.94
N ALA A 112 7.41 9.49 -3.99
CA ALA A 112 6.05 9.64 -3.48
C ALA A 112 5.06 10.05 -4.59
N GLN A 113 5.47 10.98 -5.46
CA GLN A 113 4.68 11.43 -6.60
C GLN A 113 4.47 10.32 -7.63
N GLU A 114 5.53 9.58 -8.00
CA GLU A 114 5.43 8.48 -8.96
C GLU A 114 4.57 7.33 -8.43
N LEU A 115 4.72 6.95 -7.16
CA LEU A 115 3.87 5.93 -6.53
C LEU A 115 2.41 6.37 -6.49
N TYR A 116 2.13 7.62 -6.14
CA TYR A 116 0.74 8.12 -6.18
C TYR A 116 0.17 8.10 -7.59
N ARG A 117 0.94 8.55 -8.59
CA ARG A 117 0.55 8.54 -10.01
C ARG A 117 0.26 7.12 -10.51
N ALA A 118 1.06 6.14 -10.10
CA ALA A 118 0.85 4.74 -10.46
C ALA A 118 -0.50 4.19 -9.96
N GLY A 119 -1.08 4.79 -8.92
CA GLY A 119 -2.41 4.47 -8.39
C GLY A 119 -3.58 5.23 -9.01
N ILE A 120 -3.34 6.16 -9.93
CA ILE A 120 -4.42 6.88 -10.63
C ILE A 120 -5.01 5.98 -11.72
N MET A 121 -6.27 5.64 -11.55
CA MET A 121 -7.05 4.85 -12.49
C MET A 121 -7.49 5.67 -13.73
N PRO A 122 -7.94 5.04 -14.82
CA PRO A 122 -8.42 5.74 -16.01
C PRO A 122 -9.58 6.72 -15.79
N ASP A 123 -10.34 6.58 -14.70
CA ASP A 123 -11.41 7.50 -14.28
C ASP A 123 -10.90 8.64 -13.37
N HIS A 124 -9.58 8.81 -13.28
CA HIS A 124 -8.88 9.80 -12.46
C HIS A 124 -9.04 9.65 -10.94
N ARG A 125 -9.59 8.52 -10.47
CA ARG A 125 -9.61 8.21 -9.04
C ARG A 125 -8.34 7.47 -8.63
N TYR A 126 -7.90 7.72 -7.40
CA TYR A 126 -6.80 6.97 -6.79
C TYR A 126 -7.30 5.65 -6.18
N ASP A 127 -6.57 4.56 -6.42
CA ASP A 127 -6.77 3.24 -5.79
C ASP A 127 -5.41 2.60 -5.48
N VAL A 128 -5.19 2.22 -4.21
CA VAL A 128 -3.92 1.65 -3.78
C VAL A 128 -3.71 0.22 -4.29
N GLY A 129 -4.78 -0.53 -4.52
CA GLY A 129 -4.70 -1.84 -5.15
C GLY A 129 -4.22 -1.70 -6.58
N TYR A 130 -4.76 -0.74 -7.33
CA TYR A 130 -4.30 -0.39 -8.67
C TYR A 130 -2.82 0.00 -8.68
N MET A 131 -2.36 0.81 -7.72
CA MET A 131 -0.93 1.12 -7.53
C MET A 131 -0.08 -0.15 -7.34
N LEU A 132 -0.48 -1.03 -6.44
CA LEU A 132 0.27 -2.28 -6.16
C LEU A 132 0.26 -3.23 -7.36
N GLU A 133 -0.84 -3.30 -8.11
CA GLU A 133 -0.92 -4.05 -9.36
C GLU A 133 -0.05 -3.42 -10.46
N HIS A 134 0.12 -2.09 -10.49
CA HIS A 134 1.06 -1.41 -11.38
C HIS A 134 2.50 -1.81 -11.07
N LEU A 135 2.88 -1.92 -9.79
CA LEU A 135 4.23 -2.29 -9.39
C LEU A 135 4.55 -3.76 -9.72
N LEU A 136 3.65 -4.68 -9.37
CA LEU A 136 3.96 -6.12 -9.35
C LEU A 136 3.16 -6.97 -10.33
N SER A 137 2.21 -6.39 -11.07
CA SER A 137 1.14 -7.06 -11.81
C SER A 137 0.02 -7.58 -10.91
N ARG A 138 -1.18 -7.66 -11.47
CA ARG A 138 -2.35 -8.20 -10.77
C ARG A 138 -2.18 -9.64 -10.28
N PRO A 139 -1.71 -10.61 -11.10
CA PRO A 139 -1.53 -11.98 -10.61
C PRO A 139 -0.61 -12.06 -9.39
N MET A 140 0.48 -11.30 -9.39
CA MET A 140 1.40 -11.22 -8.25
C MET A 140 0.71 -10.60 -7.03
N HIS A 141 0.06 -9.45 -7.19
CA HIS A 141 -0.63 -8.76 -6.09
C HIS A 141 -1.67 -9.68 -5.42
N VAL A 142 -2.50 -10.36 -6.21
CA VAL A 142 -3.50 -11.31 -5.68
C VAL A 142 -2.84 -12.50 -4.97
N ALA A 143 -1.75 -13.05 -5.52
CA ALA A 143 -1.03 -14.14 -4.88
C ALA A 143 -0.46 -13.73 -3.51
N LEU A 144 0.09 -12.51 -3.41
CA LEU A 144 0.61 -11.97 -2.16
C LEU A 144 -0.51 -11.72 -1.13
N MET A 145 -1.64 -11.15 -1.56
CA MET A 145 -2.80 -10.98 -0.66
C MET A 145 -3.27 -12.32 -0.10
N ASN A 146 -3.34 -13.34 -0.95
CA ASN A 146 -3.73 -14.69 -0.51
C ASN A 146 -2.72 -15.28 0.46
N ALA A 147 -1.42 -15.12 0.22
CA ALA A 147 -0.37 -15.57 1.13
C ALA A 147 -0.51 -14.91 2.51
N VAL A 148 -0.67 -13.59 2.57
CA VAL A 148 -0.86 -12.85 3.83
C VAL A 148 -2.18 -13.24 4.52
N ASN A 149 -3.27 -13.41 3.77
CA ASN A 149 -4.56 -13.82 4.33
C ASN A 149 -4.51 -15.21 4.98
N ASN A 150 -3.67 -16.10 4.46
CA ASN A 150 -3.49 -17.46 4.97
C ASN A 150 -2.41 -17.58 6.04
N ASP A 151 -1.65 -16.51 6.30
CA ASP A 151 -0.64 -16.49 7.36
C ASP A 151 -1.31 -16.24 8.72
N PRO A 152 -1.15 -17.14 9.72
CA PRO A 152 -1.79 -16.99 11.03
C PRO A 152 -1.29 -15.77 11.82
N ALA A 153 -0.10 -15.24 11.51
CA ALA A 153 0.42 -14.03 12.13
C ALA A 153 -0.16 -12.76 11.50
N PHE A 154 -0.77 -12.81 10.31
CA PHE A 154 -1.32 -11.63 9.64
C PHE A 154 -2.83 -11.72 9.42
N GLY A 155 -3.26 -12.57 8.50
CA GLY A 155 -4.67 -12.77 8.18
C GLY A 155 -5.36 -11.60 7.47
N PRO A 156 -6.64 -11.78 7.08
CA PRO A 156 -7.37 -10.83 6.24
C PRO A 156 -7.59 -9.47 6.91
N ALA A 157 -7.69 -9.41 8.24
CA ALA A 157 -7.86 -8.16 8.96
C ALA A 157 -6.62 -7.25 8.85
N LYS A 158 -5.41 -7.81 8.90
CA LYS A 158 -4.18 -7.03 8.72
C LYS A 158 -3.97 -6.62 7.26
N ASN A 159 -4.32 -7.48 6.31
CA ASN A 159 -4.33 -7.13 4.89
C ASN A 159 -5.27 -5.94 4.58
N ALA A 160 -6.52 -5.99 5.06
CA ALA A 160 -7.47 -4.90 4.88
C ALA A 160 -6.97 -3.58 5.49
N ARG A 161 -6.40 -3.65 6.69
CA ARG A 161 -5.80 -2.49 7.38
C ARG A 161 -4.60 -1.93 6.63
N PHE A 162 -3.75 -2.80 6.07
CA PHE A 162 -2.63 -2.40 5.24
C PHE A 162 -3.09 -1.53 4.07
N HIS A 163 -4.12 -1.95 3.33
CA HIS A 163 -4.66 -1.18 2.22
C HIS A 163 -5.23 0.18 2.66
N VAL A 164 -5.98 0.22 3.75
CA VAL A 164 -6.57 1.47 4.27
C VAL A 164 -5.50 2.46 4.69
N ILE A 165 -4.50 2.02 5.47
CA ILE A 165 -3.45 2.92 5.97
C ILE A 165 -2.51 3.34 4.84
N LEU A 166 -2.18 2.44 3.90
CA LEU A 166 -1.37 2.80 2.74
C LEU A 166 -2.08 3.81 1.84
N THR A 167 -3.39 3.65 1.62
CA THR A 167 -4.20 4.63 0.88
C THR A 167 -4.10 6.01 1.52
N ALA A 168 -4.31 6.09 2.84
CA ALA A 168 -4.21 7.34 3.60
C ALA A 168 -2.81 7.95 3.51
N ALA A 169 -1.76 7.17 3.74
CA ALA A 169 -0.38 7.67 3.68
C ALA A 169 -0.03 8.24 2.30
N MET A 170 -0.43 7.56 1.22
CA MET A 170 -0.17 8.04 -0.14
C MET A 170 -0.98 9.30 -0.49
N GLN A 171 -2.22 9.40 -0.02
CA GLN A 171 -3.04 10.61 -0.17
C GLN A 171 -2.50 11.80 0.64
N ASP A 172 -2.00 11.55 1.85
CA ASP A 172 -1.40 12.59 2.69
C ASP A 172 -0.10 13.11 2.03
N LEU A 173 0.77 12.21 1.54
CA LEU A 173 1.98 12.57 0.78
C LEU A 173 1.65 13.31 -0.52
N HIS A 174 0.59 12.92 -1.23
CA HIS A 174 0.12 13.65 -2.41
C HIS A 174 -0.40 15.06 -2.05
N HIS A 175 -1.08 15.25 -0.91
CA HIS A 175 -1.44 16.60 -0.47
C HIS A 175 -0.21 17.46 -0.14
N LEU A 176 0.85 16.87 0.41
CA LEU A 176 2.09 17.59 0.73
C LEU A 176 2.88 18.01 -0.51
N TYR A 177 2.96 17.13 -1.51
CA TYR A 177 3.87 17.28 -2.65
C TYR A 177 3.18 17.36 -4.01
N GLY A 178 1.85 17.31 -4.03
CA GLY A 178 1.05 17.23 -5.25
C GLY A 178 1.40 18.36 -6.20
N SER A 179 1.79 17.96 -7.41
CA SER A 179 2.03 18.84 -8.56
C SER A 179 0.75 18.99 -9.39
#